data_AF-A0A357CH66-F1
#
_entry.id   AF-A0A357CH66-F1
#
_cell.length_a   1.000
_cell.length_b   1.000
_cell.length_c   1.000
_cell.angle_alpha   90.00
_cell.angle_beta   90.00
_cell.angle_gamma   90.00
#
_symmetry.space_group_name_H-M   'P 1'
#
loop_
_entity.id
_entity.type
_entity.pdbx_description
1 polymer ?
#
loop_
_entity_poly.entity_id
_entity_poly.type
_entity_poly.pdbx_seq_one_letter_code
_entity_poly.pdbx_strand_id
1 'polypeptide(L)' 'NAPTKLMKQEGYGRGYAYDHSEDEAFSGQNYFPDGMERQQFYAPTSYGYEAEVKLRLDRWAALRKAKGTR' A
#
# COMPACT_ATOMS: atom_id res chain seq x y z
N ASN A 1 -2.66 14.71 -6.39
CA ASN A 1 -3.78 15.69 -6.40
C ASN A 1 -3.67 16.55 -5.17
N ALA A 2 -3.60 17.88 -5.31
CA ALA A 2 -3.60 18.78 -4.16
C ALA A 2 -5.07 19.04 -3.74
N PRO A 3 -5.51 18.61 -2.55
CA PRO A 3 -6.90 18.85 -2.13
C PRO A 3 -7.14 20.35 -1.90
N THR A 4 -8.31 20.83 -2.33
CA THR A 4 -8.74 22.21 -2.07
C THR A 4 -8.92 22.43 -0.57
N LYS A 5 -8.99 23.69 -0.12
CA LYS A 5 -9.25 24.02 1.29
C LYS A 5 -10.55 23.37 1.81
N LEU A 6 -11.59 23.35 0.97
CA LEU A 6 -12.86 22.68 1.28
C LEU A 6 -12.66 21.17 1.46
N MET A 7 -11.99 20.51 0.52
CA MET A 7 -11.73 19.06 0.60
C MET A 7 -10.96 18.70 1.88
N LYS A 8 -9.97 19.52 2.29
CA LYS A 8 -9.24 19.28 3.54
C LYS A 8 -10.13 19.40 4.78
N GLN A 9 -11.06 20.36 4.80
CA GLN A 9 -12.03 20.53 5.89
C GLN A 9 -12.96 19.32 6.00
N GLU A 10 -13.43 18.81 4.86
CA GLU A 10 -14.19 17.57 4.73
C GLU A 10 -13.35 16.31 5.03
N GLY A 11 -12.04 16.46 5.24
CA GLY A 11 -11.15 15.39 5.67
C GLY A 11 -10.46 14.61 4.58
N TYR A 12 -10.53 15.06 3.34
CA TYR A 12 -9.81 14.43 2.25
C TYR A 12 -8.30 14.47 2.53
N GLY A 13 -7.69 13.28 2.55
CA GLY A 13 -6.27 13.10 2.85
C GLY A 13 -5.94 12.92 4.33
N ARG A 14 -6.92 12.98 5.25
CA ARG A 14 -6.70 12.55 6.64
C ARG A 14 -6.38 11.06 6.65
N GLY A 15 -5.33 10.68 7.37
CA GLY A 15 -4.88 9.28 7.46
C GLY A 15 -4.12 8.77 6.23
N TYR A 16 -3.75 9.64 5.28
CA TYR A 16 -2.80 9.25 4.23
C TYR A 16 -1.41 9.02 4.85
N ALA A 17 -0.87 7.81 4.66
CA ALA A 17 0.48 7.46 5.10
C ALA A 17 1.42 7.60 3.90
N TYR A 18 2.40 8.50 4.02
CA TYR A 18 3.39 8.68 2.99
C TYR A 18 4.45 7.59 3.10
N ASP A 19 4.56 6.71 2.09
CA ASP A 19 5.42 5.52 2.15
C ASP A 19 6.88 5.88 2.47
N HIS A 20 7.43 6.93 1.87
CA HIS A 20 8.84 7.28 2.05
C HIS A 20 9.18 7.85 3.44
N SER A 21 8.19 8.19 4.27
CA SER A 21 8.45 8.58 5.67
C SER A 21 8.50 7.39 6.63
N GLU A 22 8.18 6.18 6.17
CA GLU A 22 8.23 4.96 6.97
C GLU A 22 9.63 4.32 6.92
N ASP A 23 10.01 3.59 7.97
CA ASP A 23 11.34 2.96 8.09
C ASP A 23 11.70 2.07 6.89
N GLU A 24 10.73 1.30 6.39
CA GLU A 24 10.92 0.44 5.21
C GLU A 24 10.59 1.12 3.88
N ALA A 25 10.37 2.45 3.90
CA ALA A 25 9.78 3.22 2.81
C ALA A 25 8.47 2.60 2.30
N PHE A 26 7.67 2.03 3.21
CA PHE A 26 6.44 1.31 2.91
C PHE A 26 5.47 1.35 4.10
N SER A 27 4.35 2.05 3.93
CA SER A 27 3.31 2.23 4.95
C SER A 27 2.45 0.98 5.17
N GLY A 28 2.31 0.14 4.15
CA GLY A 28 1.36 -0.97 4.18
C GLY A 28 -0.11 -0.55 4.09
N GLN A 29 -0.41 0.72 3.80
CA GLN A 29 -1.76 1.26 3.72
C GLN A 29 -2.66 0.45 2.76
N ASN A 30 -3.96 0.44 3.06
CA ASN A 30 -4.96 -0.07 2.11
C ASN A 30 -5.29 1.00 1.08
N TYR A 31 -5.08 0.67 -0.19
CA TYR A 31 -5.36 1.57 -1.32
C TYR A 31 -6.60 1.14 -2.12
N PHE A 32 -7.26 0.06 -1.69
CA PHE A 32 -8.59 -0.29 -2.20
C PHE A 32 -9.64 0.64 -1.60
N PRO A 33 -10.80 0.83 -2.26
CA PRO A 33 -11.92 1.55 -1.70
C PRO A 33 -12.33 1.01 -0.33
N ASP A 34 -12.84 1.88 0.52
CA ASP A 34 -13.41 1.47 1.80
C ASP A 34 -14.55 0.45 1.60
N GLY A 35 -14.58 -0.59 2.43
CA GLY A 35 -15.54 -1.69 2.31
C GLY A 35 -15.20 -2.71 1.22
N MET A 36 -14.12 -2.53 0.46
CA MET A 36 -13.63 -3.51 -0.49
C MET A 36 -12.49 -4.33 0.12
N GLU A 37 -12.68 -5.66 0.12
CA GLU A 37 -11.61 -6.58 0.46
C GLU A 37 -10.44 -6.45 -0.51
N ARG A 38 -9.21 -6.51 0.01
CA ARG A 38 -7.99 -6.42 -0.79
C ARG A 38 -7.96 -7.55 -1.82
N GLN A 39 -7.83 -7.18 -3.09
CA GLN A 39 -7.75 -8.13 -4.20
C GLN A 39 -6.31 -8.33 -4.69
N GLN A 40 -6.02 -9.50 -5.25
CA GLN A 40 -4.79 -9.78 -5.98
C GLN A 40 -5.10 -9.94 -7.47
N PHE A 41 -4.71 -8.94 -8.28
CA PHE A 41 -4.92 -8.98 -9.72
C PHE A 41 -3.67 -9.39 -10.51
N TYR A 42 -2.50 -9.31 -9.89
CA TYR A 42 -1.22 -9.63 -10.52
C TYR A 42 -0.52 -10.75 -9.74
N ALA A 43 -0.19 -11.81 -10.46
CA ALA A 43 0.56 -12.97 -9.98
C ALA A 43 1.79 -13.13 -10.88
N PRO A 44 2.96 -12.56 -10.50
CA PRO A 44 4.16 -12.66 -11.31
C PRO A 44 4.60 -14.12 -11.46
N THR A 45 5.15 -14.45 -12.63
CA THR A 45 5.74 -15.76 -12.88
C THR A 45 7.09 -15.92 -12.17
N SER A 46 7.64 -17.13 -12.20
CA SER A 46 8.99 -17.42 -11.70
C SER A 46 10.09 -17.16 -12.74
N TYR A 47 9.77 -16.60 -13.91
CA TYR A 47 10.71 -16.48 -15.02
C TYR A 47 11.22 -15.04 -15.18
N GLY A 48 12.51 -14.92 -15.50
CA GLY A 48 13.13 -13.62 -15.77
C GLY A 48 13.00 -12.64 -14.61
N TYR A 49 12.76 -11.37 -14.92
CA TYR A 49 12.67 -10.31 -13.92
C TYR A 49 11.41 -10.39 -13.04
N GLU A 50 10.37 -11.10 -13.47
CA GLU A 50 9.17 -11.28 -12.64
C GLU A 50 9.45 -12.06 -11.35
N ALA A 51 10.49 -12.91 -11.32
CA ALA A 51 10.93 -13.56 -10.09
C ALA A 51 11.35 -12.54 -9.01
N GLU A 52 12.08 -11.49 -9.39
CA GLU A 52 12.47 -10.40 -8.48
C GLU A 52 11.27 -9.57 -8.04
N VAL A 53 10.33 -9.31 -8.97
CA VAL A 53 9.07 -8.64 -8.66
C VAL A 53 8.27 -9.45 -7.64
N LYS A 54 8.20 -10.78 -7.82
CA LYS A 54 7.53 -11.69 -6.87
C LYS A 54 8.15 -11.61 -5.48
N LEU A 55 9.47 -11.68 -5.36
CA LEU A 55 10.17 -11.55 -4.07
C LEU A 55 9.85 -10.23 -3.38
N ARG A 56 9.79 -9.13 -4.13
CA ARG A 56 9.41 -7.81 -3.60
C ARG A 56 7.96 -7.78 -3.11
N LEU A 57 7.02 -8.32 -3.89
CA LEU A 57 5.61 -8.38 -3.50
C LEU A 57 5.41 -9.25 -2.25
N ASP A 58 6.09 -10.39 -2.16
CA ASP A 58 6.07 -11.28 -1.00
C ASP A 58 6.61 -10.55 0.25
N ARG A 59 7.71 -9.79 0.12
CA ARG A 59 8.23 -8.94 1.21
C ARG A 59 7.22 -7.89 1.67
N TRP A 60 6.57 -7.18 0.75
CA TRP A 60 5.53 -6.20 1.11
C TRP A 60 4.31 -6.84 1.77
N ALA A 61 3.93 -8.06 1.36
CA ALA A 61 2.88 -8.82 2.02
C ALA A 61 3.24 -9.15 3.48
N ALA A 62 4.48 -9.57 3.74
CA ALA A 62 4.98 -9.84 5.08
C ALA A 62 5.02 -8.57 5.95
N LEU A 63 5.57 -7.46 5.44
CA LEU A 63 5.62 -6.18 6.16
C LEU A 63 4.21 -5.70 6.51
N ARG A 64 3.26 -5.81 5.58
CA ARG A 64 1.88 -5.43 5.82
C ARG A 64 1.23 -6.27 6.93
N LYS A 65 1.45 -7.59 6.92
CA LYS A 65 0.97 -8.48 7.98
C LYS A 65 1.56 -8.09 9.34
N ALA A 66 2.85 -7.80 9.40
CA ALA A 66 3.52 -7.39 10.63
C ALA A 66 2.97 -6.05 11.18
N LYS A 67 2.71 -5.06 10.31
CA LYS A 67 2.13 -3.77 10.71
C LYS A 67 0.65 -3.89 11.12
N GLY A 68 -0.15 -4.71 10.43
CA GLY A 68 -1.57 -4.92 10.75
C GLY A 68 -1.86 -5.82 11.96
N THR A 69 -0.84 -6.45 12.55
CA THR A 69 -0.95 -7.23 13.80
C THR A 69 -0.63 -6.38 15.05
N ARG A 70 -0.37 -5.07 14.88
CA ARG A 70 -0.20 -4.11 15.99
C ARG A 70 -1.50 -3.41 16.33
#